data_AF-A0A9R1A2X4-F1
#
_entry.id   AF-A0A9R1A2X4-F1
#
_cell.length_a   1.000
_cell.length_b   1.000
_cell.length_c   1.000
_cell.angle_alpha   90.00
_cell.angle_beta   90.00
_cell.angle_gamma   90.00
#
_symmetry.space_group_name_H-M   'P 1'
#
loop_
_entity.id
_entity.type
_entity.pdbx_description
1 polymer ?
#
loop_
_entity_poly.entity_id
_entity_poly.type
_entity_poly.pdbx_seq_one_letter_code
_entity_poly.pdbx_strand_id
1 'polypeptide(L)'
;METEIEREKMERGKSELRVVMEELCLLSPGDGEEQEQEQQLRSSTMDLLCVSKQLLHVLDEIGPTLLVLRQDIQQNVQRLEDLHARDSSKYATLTAIVIEEVEEGTSKKTNSCTRAIIWLARSMNFSVHLLERLMKNPESSLKEMVEEAYKSTLKPFHGWISSAAYRV
;
A
#
# COMPACT_ATOMS: atom_id res chain seq x y z
N MET A 1 22.18 0.10 -29.92
CA MET A 1 22.47 0.46 -28.51
C MET A 1 21.25 1.07 -27.85
N GLU A 2 20.61 2.10 -28.43
CA GLU A 2 19.36 2.67 -27.90
C GLU A 2 18.21 1.66 -27.77
N THR A 3 18.06 0.76 -28.75
CA THR A 3 17.03 -0.30 -28.76
C THR A 3 17.18 -1.36 -27.66
N GLU A 4 18.41 -1.60 -27.20
CA GLU A 4 18.72 -2.54 -26.11
C GLU A 4 18.31 -1.93 -24.76
N ILE A 5 18.62 -0.65 -24.56
CA ILE A 5 18.33 0.11 -23.34
C ILE A 5 16.81 0.27 -23.16
N GLU A 6 16.07 0.53 -24.24
CA GLU A 6 14.60 0.58 -24.23
C GLU A 6 13.98 -0.76 -23.81
N ARG A 7 14.49 -1.88 -24.34
CA ARG A 7 14.06 -3.23 -23.94
C ARG A 7 14.33 -3.51 -22.47
N GLU A 8 15.52 -3.19 -21.97
CA GLU A 8 15.87 -3.40 -20.57
C GLU A 8 15.03 -2.54 -19.62
N LYS A 9 14.70 -1.30 -20.01
CA LYS A 9 13.77 -0.44 -19.26
C LYS A 9 12.37 -1.06 -19.20
N MET A 10 11.87 -1.55 -20.33
CA MET A 10 10.56 -2.21 -20.41
C MET A 10 10.51 -3.49 -19.57
N GLU A 11 11.52 -4.36 -19.65
CA GLU A 11 11.57 -5.61 -18.88
C GLU A 11 11.69 -5.38 -17.37
N ARG A 12 12.42 -4.33 -16.96
CA ARG A 12 12.46 -3.88 -15.58
C ARG A 12 11.11 -3.33 -15.12
N GLY A 13 10.44 -2.53 -15.96
CA GLY A 13 9.08 -2.05 -15.69
C GLY A 13 8.06 -3.18 -15.52
N LYS A 14 8.12 -4.22 -16.37
CA LYS A 14 7.30 -5.43 -16.25
C LYS A 14 7.56 -6.18 -14.94
N SER A 15 8.82 -6.31 -14.54
CA SER A 15 9.19 -6.98 -13.29
C SER A 15 8.67 -6.20 -12.07
N GLU A 16 8.71 -4.88 -12.12
CA GLU A 16 8.17 -4.02 -11.06
C GLU A 16 6.64 -4.08 -10.98
N LEU A 17 5.97 -4.03 -12.13
CA LEU A 17 4.52 -4.22 -12.22
C LEU A 17 4.09 -5.56 -11.59
N ARG A 18 4.82 -6.64 -11.87
CA ARG A 18 4.58 -7.94 -11.25
C ARG A 18 4.69 -7.89 -9.73
N VAL A 19 5.72 -7.25 -9.18
CA VAL A 19 5.91 -7.14 -7.73
C VAL A 19 4.78 -6.35 -7.08
N VAL A 20 4.39 -5.23 -7.67
CA VAL A 20 3.27 -4.41 -7.16
C VAL A 20 1.96 -5.20 -7.20
N MET A 21 1.73 -5.95 -8.29
CA MET A 21 0.54 -6.78 -8.43
C MET A 21 0.51 -7.93 -7.41
N GLU A 22 1.64 -8.60 -7.17
CA GLU A 22 1.78 -9.60 -6.12
C GLU A 22 1.49 -8.99 -4.73
N GLU A 23 2.01 -7.80 -4.42
CA GLU A 23 1.73 -7.10 -3.15
C GLU A 23 0.24 -6.73 -2.98
N LEU A 24 -0.43 -6.33 -4.07
CA LEU A 24 -1.87 -6.01 -4.04
C LEU A 24 -2.76 -7.26 -3.90
N CYS A 25 -2.33 -8.41 -4.44
CA CYS A 25 -3.07 -9.67 -4.35
C CYS A 25 -3.07 -10.29 -2.93
N LEU A 26 -2.10 -9.96 -2.07
CA LEU A 26 -1.99 -10.51 -0.70
C LEU A 26 -3.08 -10.03 0.27
N LEU A 27 -4.01 -9.18 -0.16
CA LEU A 27 -5.06 -8.58 0.67
C LEU A 27 -6.34 -9.45 0.82
N SER A 28 -6.38 -10.68 0.26
CA SER A 28 -7.57 -11.53 0.35
C SER A 28 -7.38 -12.73 1.29
N PRO A 29 -8.24 -12.93 2.30
CA PRO A 29 -8.47 -14.24 2.90
C PRO A 29 -9.78 -14.84 2.38
N GLY A 30 -9.75 -16.09 1.89
CA GLY A 30 -10.94 -16.92 1.79
C GLY A 30 -11.07 -17.73 0.51
N ASP A 31 -11.07 -19.06 0.68
CA ASP A 31 -11.18 -20.12 -0.31
C ASP A 31 -12.53 -20.14 -1.05
N GLY A 32 -12.50 -20.48 -2.33
CA GLY A 32 -13.70 -20.77 -3.12
C GLY A 32 -13.36 -20.92 -4.61
N GLU A 33 -13.51 -22.15 -5.11
CA GLU A 33 -13.13 -22.58 -6.47
C GLU A 33 -13.93 -21.89 -7.60
N GLU A 34 -13.18 -21.56 -8.65
CA GLU A 34 -13.51 -21.51 -10.08
C GLU A 34 -14.81 -20.83 -10.54
N GLN A 35 -14.67 -19.61 -11.09
CA GLN A 35 -15.25 -19.28 -12.41
C GLN A 35 -14.28 -18.41 -13.22
N GLU A 36 -13.83 -18.97 -14.35
CA GLU A 36 -13.19 -18.26 -15.46
C GLU A 36 -14.15 -17.21 -16.03
N GLN A 37 -13.99 -15.96 -15.61
CA GLN A 37 -14.47 -14.78 -16.33
C GLN A 37 -13.61 -13.62 -15.86
N GLU A 38 -12.51 -13.33 -16.55
CA GLU A 38 -11.95 -11.99 -16.73
C GLU A 38 -12.05 -11.00 -15.55
N GLN A 39 -11.97 -11.49 -14.31
CA GLN A 39 -11.71 -10.72 -13.11
C GLN A 39 -10.22 -10.46 -13.15
N GLN A 40 -9.82 -9.63 -14.12
CA GLN A 40 -8.85 -8.60 -13.83
C GLN A 40 -9.35 -7.97 -12.54
N LEU A 41 -8.75 -8.41 -11.45
CA LEU A 41 -8.71 -7.80 -10.14
C LEU A 41 -8.18 -6.37 -10.32
N ARG A 42 -8.94 -5.51 -11.01
CA ARG A 42 -8.66 -4.09 -11.16
C ARG A 42 -9.09 -3.48 -9.85
N SER A 43 -8.21 -3.56 -8.85
CA SER A 43 -8.40 -2.85 -7.59
C SER A 43 -8.74 -1.39 -7.91
N SER A 44 -9.95 -0.97 -7.55
CA SER A 44 -10.47 0.37 -7.82
C SER A 44 -9.68 1.39 -7.01
N THR A 45 -9.29 2.50 -7.64
CA THR A 45 -8.59 3.60 -6.93
C THR A 45 -9.45 4.14 -5.79
N MET A 46 -10.76 4.24 -6.03
CA MET A 46 -11.72 4.71 -5.03
C MET A 46 -11.87 3.73 -3.85
N ASP A 47 -11.74 2.44 -4.09
CA ASP A 47 -11.85 1.42 -3.03
C ASP A 47 -10.66 1.55 -2.07
N LEU A 48 -9.44 1.68 -2.62
CA LEU A 48 -8.22 1.89 -1.83
C LEU A 48 -8.31 3.19 -1.01
N LEU A 49 -8.79 4.28 -1.63
CA LEU A 49 -9.00 5.55 -0.96
C LEU A 49 -10.02 5.43 0.18
N CYS A 50 -11.15 4.77 -0.08
CA CYS A 50 -12.21 4.58 0.91
C CYS A 50 -11.72 3.79 2.13
N VAL A 51 -11.08 2.64 1.91
CA VAL A 51 -10.58 1.82 3.02
C VAL A 51 -9.42 2.50 3.76
N SER A 52 -8.57 3.26 3.06
CA SER A 52 -7.49 4.04 3.69
C SER A 52 -8.04 5.15 4.60
N LYS A 53 -9.12 5.82 4.20
CA LYS A 53 -9.80 6.81 5.04
C LYS A 53 -10.46 6.18 6.27
N GLN A 54 -11.10 5.03 6.10
CA GLN A 54 -11.64 4.27 7.23
C GLN A 54 -10.53 3.86 8.21
N LEU A 55 -9.37 3.45 7.69
CA LEU A 55 -8.22 3.14 8.51
C LEU A 55 -7.75 4.36 9.33
N LEU A 56 -7.73 5.57 8.75
CA LEU A 56 -7.41 6.78 9.50
C LEU A 56 -8.32 6.97 10.73
N HIS A 57 -9.63 6.72 10.59
CA HIS A 57 -10.56 6.77 11.72
C HIS A 57 -10.23 5.73 12.79
N VAL A 58 -9.90 4.50 12.39
CA VAL A 58 -9.48 3.45 13.35
C VAL A 58 -8.20 3.85 14.09
N LEU A 59 -7.23 4.46 13.39
CA LEU A 59 -6.00 4.93 14.02
C LEU A 59 -6.24 6.12 14.98
N ASP A 60 -7.22 6.98 14.69
CA ASP A 60 -7.63 8.06 15.57
C ASP A 60 -8.20 7.52 16.90
N GLU A 61 -8.93 6.40 16.87
CA GLU A 61 -9.46 5.73 18.07
C GLU A 61 -8.35 5.04 18.91
N ILE A 62 -7.30 4.50 18.27
CA ILE A 62 -6.15 3.92 18.98
C ILE A 62 -5.34 5.00 19.72
N GLY A 63 -5.29 6.21 19.15
CA GLY A 63 -4.62 7.34 19.76
C GLY A 63 -3.16 7.52 19.33
N PRO A 64 -2.36 8.30 20.08
CA PRO A 64 -1.14 8.92 19.57
C PRO A 64 0.01 7.94 19.27
N THR A 65 -0.06 6.69 19.74
CA THR A 65 0.95 5.65 19.48
C THR A 65 1.18 5.42 17.98
N LEU A 66 0.16 5.63 17.14
CA LEU A 66 0.24 5.41 15.70
C LEU A 66 0.25 6.72 14.89
N LEU A 67 0.53 7.86 15.52
CA LEU A 67 0.44 9.18 14.88
C LEU A 67 1.34 9.29 13.64
N VAL A 68 2.57 8.77 13.70
CA VAL A 68 3.50 8.80 12.56
C VAL A 68 2.95 8.00 11.37
N LEU A 69 2.41 6.80 11.63
CA LEU A 69 1.78 5.97 10.61
C LEU A 69 0.54 6.65 10.03
N ARG A 70 -0.31 7.22 10.89
CA ARG A 70 -1.50 7.97 10.49
C ARG A 70 -1.14 9.13 9.55
N GLN A 71 -0.09 9.89 9.86
CA GLN A 71 0.38 10.99 9.02
C GLN A 71 0.88 10.50 7.65
N ASP A 72 1.64 9.41 7.62
CA ASP A 72 2.10 8.80 6.36
C ASP A 72 0.92 8.35 5.48
N ILE A 73 -0.06 7.63 6.06
CA ILE A 73 -1.26 7.20 5.36
C ILE A 73 -2.02 8.42 4.81
N GLN A 74 -2.21 9.47 5.61
CA GLN A 74 -2.91 10.67 5.15
C GLN A 74 -2.21 11.33 3.96
N GLN A 75 -0.88 11.43 3.98
CA GLN A 75 -0.11 12.00 2.86
C GLN A 75 -0.22 11.13 1.60
N ASN A 76 -0.20 9.82 1.74
CA ASN A 76 -0.34 8.89 0.63
C ASN A 76 -1.76 8.89 0.04
N VAL A 77 -2.79 8.98 0.89
CA VAL A 77 -4.19 9.19 0.47
C VAL A 77 -4.32 10.48 -0.33
N GLN A 78 -3.87 11.62 0.22
CA GLN A 78 -3.98 12.91 -0.46
C GLN A 78 -3.31 12.89 -1.83
N ARG A 79 -2.13 12.28 -1.94
CA ARG A 79 -1.42 12.14 -3.21
C ARG A 79 -2.24 11.38 -4.26
N LEU A 80 -2.87 10.29 -3.85
CA LEU A 80 -3.69 9.47 -4.75
C LEU A 80 -5.00 10.16 -5.13
N GLU A 81 -5.61 10.90 -4.19
CA GLU A 81 -6.78 11.75 -4.46
C GLU A 81 -6.46 12.85 -5.46
N ASP A 82 -5.34 13.55 -5.27
CA ASP A 82 -4.89 14.63 -6.15
C ASP A 82 -4.65 14.12 -7.57
N LEU A 83 -4.14 12.88 -7.74
CA LEU A 83 -4.00 12.26 -9.05
C LEU A 83 -5.38 11.90 -9.63
N HIS A 84 -6.23 11.22 -8.85
CA HIS A 84 -7.55 10.79 -9.31
C HIS A 84 -8.47 11.95 -9.68
N ALA A 85 -8.35 13.10 -8.99
CA ALA A 85 -9.11 14.30 -9.29
C ALA A 85 -8.70 14.98 -10.61
N ARG A 86 -7.47 14.73 -11.11
CA ARG A 86 -7.02 15.29 -12.40
C ARG A 86 -7.73 14.64 -13.58
N ASP A 87 -7.94 13.32 -13.51
CA ASP A 87 -8.68 12.56 -14.51
C ASP A 87 -9.21 11.25 -13.89
N SER A 88 -10.43 11.32 -13.36
CA SER A 88 -11.03 10.20 -12.64
C SER A 88 -11.34 8.99 -13.53
N SER A 89 -11.53 9.21 -14.84
CA SER A 89 -11.76 8.13 -15.79
C SER A 89 -10.46 7.40 -16.10
N LYS A 90 -9.36 8.14 -16.32
CA LYS A 90 -8.04 7.57 -16.59
C LYS A 90 -7.47 6.85 -15.37
N TYR A 91 -7.61 7.45 -14.19
CA TYR A 91 -7.07 6.94 -12.94
C TYR A 91 -8.09 6.16 -12.12
N ALA A 92 -9.06 5.50 -12.77
CA ALA A 92 -10.10 4.70 -12.12
C ALA A 92 -9.55 3.45 -11.42
N THR A 93 -8.41 2.94 -11.86
CA THR A 93 -7.82 1.68 -11.35
C THR A 93 -6.38 1.89 -10.92
N LEU A 94 -5.96 1.17 -9.88
CA LEU A 94 -4.58 1.24 -9.38
C LEU A 94 -3.57 0.85 -10.48
N THR A 95 -3.90 -0.16 -11.29
CA THR A 95 -3.05 -0.62 -12.39
C THR A 95 -2.82 0.46 -13.44
N ALA A 96 -3.83 1.26 -13.78
CA ALA A 96 -3.67 2.35 -14.74
C ALA A 96 -2.65 3.40 -14.25
N ILE A 97 -2.69 3.72 -12.96
CA ILE A 97 -1.76 4.65 -12.32
C ILE A 97 -0.32 4.10 -12.38
N VAL A 98 -0.14 2.83 -12.02
CA VAL A 98 1.20 2.22 -11.99
C VAL A 98 1.78 2.05 -13.40
N ILE A 99 0.97 1.62 -14.37
CA ILE A 99 1.41 1.47 -15.76
C ILE A 99 1.93 2.80 -16.30
N GLU A 100 1.16 3.88 -16.15
CA GLU A 100 1.59 5.19 -16.62
C GLU A 100 2.91 5.64 -15.98
N GLU A 101 3.03 5.58 -14.66
CA GLU A 101 4.26 6.01 -14.00
C GLU A 101 5.47 5.12 -14.34
N VAL A 102 5.25 3.84 -14.69
CA VAL A 102 6.30 2.95 -15.18
C VAL A 102 6.72 3.33 -16.59
N GLU A 103 5.77 3.59 -17.49
CA GLU A 103 6.02 4.04 -18.87
C GLU A 103 6.74 5.39 -18.90
N GLU A 104 6.38 6.31 -18.01
CA GLU A 104 7.06 7.60 -17.85
C GLU A 104 8.41 7.51 -17.10
N GLY A 105 8.74 6.35 -16.51
CA GLY A 105 9.94 6.18 -15.69
C GLY A 105 9.92 6.97 -14.38
N THR A 106 8.73 7.33 -13.88
CA THR A 106 8.50 8.12 -12.66
C THR A 106 8.10 7.27 -11.45
N SER A 107 7.77 5.98 -11.65
CA SER A 107 7.27 5.04 -10.62
C SER A 107 8.14 4.96 -9.35
N LYS A 108 9.44 5.18 -9.46
CA LYS A 108 10.40 5.11 -8.34
C LYS A 108 10.65 6.43 -7.62
N LYS A 109 10.17 7.56 -8.15
CA LYS A 109 10.34 8.87 -7.50
C LYS A 109 9.71 8.84 -6.12
N THR A 110 10.32 9.48 -5.13
CA THR A 110 9.87 9.44 -3.73
C THR A 110 8.41 9.87 -3.55
N ASN A 111 7.92 10.75 -4.43
CA ASN A 111 6.57 11.28 -4.45
C ASN A 111 5.66 10.67 -5.54
N SER A 112 5.99 9.48 -6.06
CA SER A 112 5.15 8.79 -7.04
C SER A 112 3.88 8.20 -6.41
N CYS A 113 2.83 8.06 -7.20
CA CYS A 113 1.58 7.44 -6.78
C CYS A 113 1.73 5.92 -6.66
N THR A 114 2.60 5.29 -7.46
CA THR A 114 2.98 3.88 -7.34
C THR A 114 3.51 3.59 -5.94
N ARG A 115 4.41 4.43 -5.41
CA ARG A 115 4.91 4.28 -4.04
C ARG A 115 3.83 4.53 -3.01
N ALA A 116 2.95 5.51 -3.22
CA ALA A 116 1.84 5.76 -2.32
C ALA A 116 0.91 4.54 -2.21
N ILE A 117 0.57 3.92 -3.35
CA ILE A 117 -0.24 2.70 -3.41
C ILE A 117 0.41 1.56 -2.60
N ILE A 118 1.72 1.33 -2.80
CA ILE A 118 2.48 0.31 -2.05
C ILE A 118 2.45 0.58 -0.54
N TRP A 119 2.70 1.83 -0.11
CA TRP A 119 2.71 2.18 1.31
C TRP A 119 1.32 2.09 1.95
N LEU A 120 0.25 2.43 1.22
CA LEU A 120 -1.12 2.22 1.67
C LEU A 120 -1.43 0.72 1.85
N ALA A 121 -1.07 -0.13 0.88
CA ALA A 121 -1.28 -1.57 0.99
C ALA A 121 -0.51 -2.18 2.18
N ARG A 122 0.74 -1.79 2.40
CA ARG A 122 1.54 -2.22 3.55
C ARG A 122 0.97 -1.73 4.88
N SER A 123 0.45 -0.51 4.91
CA SER A 123 -0.24 0.05 6.08
C SER A 123 -1.53 -0.72 6.41
N MET A 124 -2.29 -1.15 5.39
CA MET A 124 -3.45 -2.02 5.59
C MET A 124 -3.05 -3.36 6.17
N ASN A 125 -2.01 -4.00 5.62
CA ASN A 125 -1.52 -5.28 6.13
C ASN A 125 -1.07 -5.19 7.60
N PHE A 126 -0.33 -4.13 7.96
CA PHE A 126 0.00 -3.84 9.36
C PHE A 126 -1.25 -3.71 10.23
N SER A 127 -2.25 -2.98 9.75
CA SER A 127 -3.46 -2.68 10.52
C SER A 127 -4.32 -3.93 10.75
N VAL A 128 -4.45 -4.80 9.75
CA VAL A 128 -5.09 -6.13 9.91
C VAL A 128 -4.37 -6.93 11.01
N HIS A 129 -3.03 -7.01 10.94
CA HIS A 129 -2.23 -7.73 11.93
C HIS A 129 -2.34 -7.15 13.35
N LEU A 130 -2.50 -5.84 13.47
CA LEU A 130 -2.69 -5.16 14.76
C LEU A 130 -4.11 -5.42 15.31
N LEU A 131 -5.14 -5.24 14.48
CA LEU A 131 -6.54 -5.44 14.89
C LEU A 131 -6.81 -6.88 15.30
N GLU A 132 -6.28 -7.86 14.55
CA GLU A 132 -6.35 -9.27 14.96
C GLU A 132 -5.71 -9.52 16.32
N ARG A 133 -4.57 -8.89 16.62
CA ARG A 133 -3.90 -9.03 17.92
C ARG A 133 -4.73 -8.41 19.04
N LEU A 134 -5.27 -7.21 18.81
CA LEU A 134 -6.15 -6.53 19.77
C LEU A 134 -7.37 -7.37 20.12
N MET A 135 -7.96 -8.05 19.13
CA MET A 135 -9.10 -8.95 19.35
C MET A 135 -8.72 -10.24 20.09
N LYS A 136 -7.52 -10.78 19.84
CA LYS A 136 -7.07 -12.06 20.42
C LYS A 136 -6.47 -11.91 21.82
N ASN A 137 -5.84 -10.78 22.15
CA ASN A 137 -5.06 -10.57 23.37
C ASN A 137 -5.40 -9.23 24.06
N PRO A 138 -6.63 -9.05 24.58
CA PRO A 138 -7.05 -7.79 25.18
C PRO A 138 -6.26 -7.39 26.44
N GLU A 139 -5.63 -8.37 27.11
CA GLU A 139 -4.83 -8.16 28.32
C GLU A 139 -3.38 -7.72 28.03
N SER A 140 -2.93 -7.82 26.77
CA SER A 140 -1.56 -7.44 26.37
C SER A 140 -1.41 -5.92 26.23
N SER A 141 -0.18 -5.43 26.38
CA SER A 141 0.10 -4.01 26.16
C SER A 141 -0.10 -3.64 24.69
N LEU A 142 -0.81 -2.54 24.42
CA LEU A 142 -0.94 -1.98 23.07
C LEU A 142 0.43 -1.81 22.40
N LYS A 143 1.43 -1.35 23.16
CA LYS A 143 2.79 -1.15 22.65
C LYS A 143 3.41 -2.46 22.13
N GLU A 144 3.23 -3.55 22.88
CA GLU A 144 3.76 -4.87 22.50
C GLU A 144 3.08 -5.39 21.23
N MET A 145 1.74 -5.29 21.18
CA MET A 145 0.97 -5.72 20.00
C MET A 145 1.34 -4.92 18.75
N VAL A 146 1.51 -3.60 18.89
CA VAL A 146 1.97 -2.73 17.81
C VAL A 146 3.39 -3.13 17.38
N GLU A 147 4.29 -3.48 18.32
CA GLU A 147 5.67 -3.84 18.00
C GLU A 147 5.77 -5.16 17.26
N GLU A 148 4.96 -6.13 17.66
CA GLU A 148 4.85 -7.41 16.95
C GLU A 148 4.28 -7.24 15.56
N ALA A 149 3.16 -6.51 15.41
CA ALA A 149 2.57 -6.22 14.10
C ALA A 149 3.58 -5.51 13.19
N TYR A 150 4.34 -4.55 13.73
CA TYR A 150 5.38 -3.84 13.01
C TYR A 150 6.48 -4.77 12.50
N LYS A 151 7.00 -5.63 13.39
CA LYS A 151 8.05 -6.60 13.07
C LYS A 151 7.63 -7.57 11.97
N SER A 152 6.37 -8.01 11.97
CA SER A 152 5.87 -8.96 10.97
C SER A 152 5.47 -8.32 9.63
N THR A 153 5.29 -6.99 9.56
CA THR A 153 4.73 -6.34 8.36
C THR A 153 5.60 -5.22 7.78
N LEU A 154 5.75 -4.08 8.47
CA LEU A 154 6.42 -2.89 7.93
C LEU A 154 7.95 -2.95 8.02
N LYS A 155 8.48 -3.60 9.05
CA LYS A 155 9.92 -3.63 9.34
C LYS A 155 10.81 -4.05 8.15
N PRO A 156 10.47 -5.06 7.33
CA PRO A 156 11.28 -5.45 6.17
C PRO A 156 11.45 -4.33 5.12
N PHE A 157 10.53 -3.38 5.09
CA PHE A 157 10.47 -2.32 4.07
C PHE A 157 10.99 -0.96 4.58
N HIS A 158 11.20 -0.82 5.89
CA HIS A 158 11.73 0.39 6.50
C HIS A 158 13.26 0.39 6.55
N GLY A 159 13.86 1.48 6.10
CA GLY A 159 15.26 1.78 6.39
C GLY A 159 15.50 2.00 7.89
N TRP A 160 16.77 2.15 8.29
CA TRP A 160 17.14 2.31 9.69
C TRP A 160 16.50 3.54 10.36
N ILE A 161 16.31 4.64 9.61
CA ILE A 161 15.66 5.88 10.08
C ILE A 161 14.17 5.62 10.37
N SER A 162 13.43 5.09 9.39
CA SER A 162 12.00 4.79 9.55
C SER A 162 11.75 3.75 10.64
N SER A 163 12.68 2.79 10.80
CA SER A 163 12.62 1.81 11.89
C SER A 163 12.85 2.41 13.27
N ALA A 164 13.62 3.49 13.38
CA ALA A 164 13.82 4.20 14.65
C ALA A 164 12.59 5.04 15.02
N ALA A 165 11.95 5.69 14.04
CA ALA A 165 10.76 6.51 14.25
C ALA A 165 9.57 5.74 14.85
N TYR A 166 9.50 4.43 14.61
CA TYR A 166 8.48 3.55 15.19
C TYR A 166 8.66 3.27 16.70
N ARG A 167 9.88 3.44 17.25
CA ARG A 167 10.17 3.16 18.67
C ARG A 167 9.95 4.36 19.60
N VAL A 168 9.69 5.54 19.04
CA VAL A 168 9.50 6.82 19.74
C VAL A 168 8.03 7.01 20.05
#